data_AF-A0ABC9FZC9-F1
#
_entry.id   AF-A0ABC9FZC9-F1
#
_cell.length_a   1.000
_cell.length_b   1.000
_cell.length_c   1.000
_cell.angle_alpha   90.00
_cell.angle_beta   90.00
_cell.angle_gamma   90.00
#
_symmetry.space_group_name_H-M   'P 1'
#
loop_
_entity.id
_entity.type
_entity.pdbx_description
1 polymer ?
#
loop_
_entity_poly.entity_id
_entity_poly.type
_entity_poly.pdbx_seq_one_letter_code
_entity_poly.pdbx_strand_id
1 'polypeptide(L)'
;MFLTDKYSSLLPPHHHHSDAAPPKSSSRRRQQQQQAGKAACFDAALAARLRGLLPLPGPACSPSSSPLAALARLADLLALTLAEAARALAGEGDAAAVAAHLDAGIALLDACNAITARLERLRRRRLLARFALHLVVSPAGRGRARAALADRDDRTSSPSPPPPLPSLPFDQPRGRLYAAARVLVAVNAVSSLAAAAAAAVLGGDALGTAFPRVSGSDFPWAEPFNAVSSQLSTLAICNASEVDAIDEAIQRLASVLDGKGGADEAALGAAAQEVERRTEELTARLDRLSDAVNGVFRAALGLRNAELGAFMAGPAGKTGV
;
A
#
# COMPACT_ATOMS: atom_id res chain seq x y z
N MET A 1 -1.57 4.07 -44.49
CA MET A 1 -2.42 5.28 -44.45
C MET A 1 -3.86 4.83 -44.54
N PHE A 2 -4.78 5.46 -43.81
CA PHE A 2 -6.19 5.07 -43.52
C PHE A 2 -6.37 4.45 -42.13
N LEU A 3 -6.59 5.32 -41.12
CA LEU A 3 -7.37 5.05 -39.90
C LEU A 3 -7.58 6.31 -39.00
N THR A 4 -7.24 7.51 -39.47
CA THR A 4 -7.37 8.76 -38.67
C THR A 4 -8.66 9.55 -38.91
N ASP A 5 -9.47 9.21 -39.92
CA ASP A 5 -10.61 10.06 -40.31
C ASP A 5 -11.97 9.69 -39.67
N LYS A 6 -12.05 8.63 -38.86
CA LYS A 6 -13.34 8.16 -38.32
C LYS A 6 -13.69 8.62 -36.89
N TYR A 7 -12.84 9.38 -36.23
CA TYR A 7 -13.08 9.84 -34.84
C TYR A 7 -13.23 11.36 -34.69
N SER A 8 -13.13 12.13 -35.78
CA SER A 8 -13.28 13.60 -35.75
C SER A 8 -14.72 14.07 -35.56
N SER A 9 -15.72 13.19 -35.68
CA SER A 9 -17.15 13.50 -35.54
C SER A 9 -17.74 13.25 -34.13
N LEU A 10 -16.92 12.81 -33.16
CA LEU A 10 -17.33 12.65 -31.76
C LEU A 10 -16.83 13.77 -30.83
N LEU A 11 -16.12 14.77 -31.39
CA LEU A 11 -15.71 15.97 -30.66
C LEU A 11 -16.73 17.09 -30.93
N PRO A 12 -17.22 17.79 -29.88
CA PRO A 12 -18.03 18.99 -30.06
C PRO A 12 -17.27 20.03 -30.90
N PRO A 13 -17.94 20.81 -31.75
CA PRO A 13 -17.28 21.84 -32.54
C PRO A 13 -16.62 22.88 -31.62
N HIS A 14 -15.31 23.08 -31.78
CA HIS A 14 -14.59 24.22 -31.21
C HIS A 14 -15.07 25.51 -31.90
N HIS A 15 -16.12 26.11 -31.37
CA HIS A 15 -16.40 27.52 -31.63
C HIS A 15 -15.37 28.38 -30.88
N HIS A 16 -14.44 28.95 -31.63
CA HIS A 16 -13.72 30.14 -31.20
C HIS A 16 -14.69 31.33 -31.15
N HIS A 17 -15.40 31.47 -30.03
CA HIS A 17 -15.96 32.74 -29.58
C HIS A 17 -15.30 33.10 -28.25
N SER A 18 -14.20 33.84 -28.37
CA SER A 18 -13.54 34.49 -27.24
C SER A 18 -14.24 35.81 -26.98
N ASP A 19 -15.30 35.80 -26.17
CA ASP A 19 -15.88 37.00 -25.56
C ASP A 19 -16.55 36.70 -24.21
N ALA A 20 -15.91 35.84 -23.41
CA ALA A 20 -16.23 35.73 -21.99
C ALA A 20 -15.36 36.71 -21.21
N ALA A 21 -15.98 37.74 -20.63
CA ALA A 21 -15.30 38.66 -19.72
C ALA A 21 -14.56 37.85 -18.63
N PRO A 22 -13.28 38.18 -18.34
CA PRO A 22 -12.52 37.45 -17.34
C PRO A 22 -13.26 37.48 -16.00
N PRO A 23 -13.26 36.37 -15.23
CA PRO A 23 -13.90 36.34 -13.93
C PRO A 23 -13.38 37.51 -13.09
N LYS A 24 -14.30 38.29 -12.52
CA LYS A 24 -13.99 39.45 -11.67
C LYS A 24 -12.90 39.05 -10.66
N SER A 25 -11.86 39.86 -10.53
CA SER A 25 -10.66 39.60 -9.71
C SER A 25 -10.98 39.18 -8.25
N SER A 26 -12.13 39.62 -7.72
CA SER A 26 -12.64 39.24 -6.40
C SER A 26 -13.08 37.78 -6.29
N SER A 27 -13.64 37.18 -7.35
CA SER A 27 -14.06 35.76 -7.37
C SER A 27 -12.87 34.82 -7.37
N ARG A 28 -11.85 35.13 -8.19
CA ARG A 28 -10.61 34.33 -8.29
C ARG A 28 -9.82 34.35 -6.99
N ARG A 29 -9.78 35.51 -6.30
CA ARG A 29 -9.10 35.66 -5.00
C ARG A 29 -9.80 34.88 -3.89
N ARG A 30 -11.14 34.86 -3.86
CA ARG A 30 -11.92 34.05 -2.91
C ARG A 30 -11.72 32.54 -3.13
N GLN A 31 -11.71 32.09 -4.38
CA GLN A 31 -11.51 30.69 -4.74
C GLN A 31 -10.11 30.18 -4.36
N GLN A 32 -9.07 30.98 -4.64
CA GLN A 32 -7.69 30.68 -4.21
C GLN A 32 -7.54 30.62 -2.67
N GLN A 33 -8.19 31.52 -1.94
CA GLN A 33 -8.17 31.50 -0.47
C GLN A 33 -8.88 30.27 0.11
N GLN A 34 -10.02 29.87 -0.48
CA GLN A 34 -10.73 28.65 -0.06
C GLN A 34 -9.90 27.39 -0.33
N GLN A 35 -9.24 27.30 -1.49
CA GLN A 35 -8.34 26.17 -1.81
C GLN A 35 -7.13 26.12 -0.88
N ALA A 36 -6.51 27.28 -0.59
CA ALA A 36 -5.42 27.35 0.38
C ALA A 36 -5.87 26.88 1.77
N GLY A 37 -7.08 27.25 2.20
CA GLY A 37 -7.68 26.77 3.45
C GLY A 37 -7.90 25.25 3.46
N LYS A 38 -8.46 24.69 2.37
CA LYS A 38 -8.64 23.23 2.22
C LYS A 38 -7.31 22.47 2.27
N ALA A 39 -6.29 22.95 1.57
CA ALA A 39 -4.96 22.34 1.58
C ALA A 39 -4.29 22.44 2.95
N ALA A 40 -4.44 23.55 3.66
CA ALA A 40 -3.93 23.68 5.03
C ALA A 40 -4.62 22.71 6.01
N CYS A 41 -5.95 22.57 5.91
CA CYS A 41 -6.70 21.58 6.70
C CYS A 41 -6.25 20.14 6.38
N PHE A 42 -6.08 19.82 5.10
CA PHE A 42 -5.57 18.53 4.65
C PHE A 42 -4.18 18.26 5.22
N ASP A 43 -3.26 19.21 5.10
CA ASP A 43 -1.89 19.10 5.60
C ASP A 43 -1.85 18.87 7.12
N ALA A 44 -2.69 19.59 7.87
CA ALA A 44 -2.80 19.44 9.32
C ALA A 44 -3.39 18.07 9.71
N ALA A 45 -4.43 17.62 9.00
CA ALA A 45 -5.06 16.32 9.22
C ALA A 45 -4.09 15.16 8.94
N LEU A 46 -3.33 15.26 7.84
CA LEU A 46 -2.29 14.29 7.52
C LEU A 46 -1.19 14.26 8.59
N ALA A 47 -0.70 15.44 9.02
CA ALA A 47 0.29 15.53 10.08
C ALA A 47 -0.21 14.88 11.39
N ALA A 48 -1.47 15.11 11.77
CA ALA A 48 -2.08 14.50 12.95
C ALA A 48 -2.17 12.98 12.82
N ARG A 49 -2.59 12.45 11.66
CA ARG A 49 -2.65 11.00 11.41
C ARG A 49 -1.27 10.34 11.45
N LEU A 50 -0.26 10.96 10.84
CA LEU A 50 1.12 10.45 10.86
C LEU A 50 1.66 10.41 12.30
N ARG A 51 1.39 11.44 13.11
CA ARG A 51 1.73 11.41 14.55
C ARG A 51 0.97 10.32 15.29
N GLY A 52 -0.31 10.12 14.98
CA GLY A 52 -1.13 9.03 15.54
C GLY A 52 -0.67 7.63 15.13
N LEU A 53 0.16 7.50 14.08
CA LEU A 53 0.83 6.24 13.77
C LEU A 53 1.95 5.90 14.75
N LEU A 54 2.50 6.89 15.47
CA LEU A 54 3.66 6.73 16.32
C LEU A 54 3.28 6.53 17.80
N PRO A 55 3.98 5.63 18.53
CA PRO A 55 4.94 4.66 18.00
C PRO A 55 4.23 3.59 17.17
N LEU A 56 4.94 3.04 16.18
CA LEU A 56 4.44 1.84 15.50
C LEU A 56 4.35 0.68 16.51
N PRO A 57 3.52 -0.36 16.24
CA PRO A 57 3.28 -1.43 17.20
C PRO A 57 4.58 -2.11 17.65
N GLY A 58 4.95 -1.90 18.92
CA GLY A 58 6.13 -2.47 19.59
C GLY A 58 7.38 -1.56 19.58
N PRO A 59 8.28 -1.67 20.58
CA PRO A 59 9.61 -1.08 20.47
C PRO A 59 10.33 -1.71 19.26
N ALA A 60 11.12 -0.91 18.54
CA ALA A 60 11.99 -1.43 17.48
C ALA A 60 12.81 -2.62 18.01
N CYS A 61 12.96 -3.67 17.22
CA CYS A 61 13.68 -4.90 17.60
C CYS A 61 13.06 -5.69 18.79
N SER A 62 11.79 -5.48 19.14
CA SER A 62 11.09 -6.32 20.14
C SER A 62 10.30 -7.47 19.50
N PRO A 63 10.21 -8.64 20.17
CA PRO A 63 9.47 -9.81 19.67
C PRO A 63 7.95 -9.60 19.57
N SER A 64 7.43 -8.51 20.16
CA SER A 64 6.02 -8.09 20.04
C SER A 64 5.75 -7.13 18.87
N SER A 65 6.79 -6.70 18.14
CA SER A 65 6.63 -5.80 17.01
C SER A 65 6.14 -6.55 15.77
N SER A 66 5.16 -5.99 15.07
CA SER A 66 4.50 -6.65 13.93
C SER A 66 4.61 -5.79 12.66
N PRO A 67 5.59 -6.10 11.76
CA PRO A 67 5.69 -5.52 10.44
C PRO A 67 4.38 -5.56 9.63
N LEU A 68 3.60 -6.65 9.70
CA LEU A 68 2.34 -6.76 8.98
C LEU A 68 1.27 -5.81 9.56
N ALA A 69 1.21 -5.67 10.89
CA ALA A 69 0.30 -4.72 11.52
C ALA A 69 0.69 -3.26 11.24
N ALA A 70 1.99 -2.95 11.25
CA ALA A 70 2.49 -1.63 10.86
C ALA A 70 2.11 -1.29 9.42
N LEU A 71 2.29 -2.25 8.49
CA LEU A 71 1.90 -2.09 7.09
C LEU A 71 0.38 -1.90 6.93
N ALA A 72 -0.44 -2.65 7.68
CA ALA A 72 -1.89 -2.49 7.66
C ALA A 72 -2.33 -1.09 8.13
N ARG A 73 -1.72 -0.57 9.22
CA ARG A 73 -2.00 0.79 9.70
C ARG A 73 -1.57 1.87 8.70
N LEU A 74 -0.46 1.66 8.01
CA LEU A 74 0.00 2.56 6.95
C LEU A 74 -0.94 2.54 5.74
N ALA A 75 -1.43 1.36 5.35
CA ALA A 75 -2.45 1.23 4.31
C ALA A 75 -3.76 1.92 4.70
N ASP A 76 -4.21 1.78 5.95
CA ASP A 76 -5.39 2.51 6.47
C ASP A 76 -5.17 4.04 6.39
N LEU A 77 -3.97 4.54 6.76
CA LEU A 77 -3.63 5.96 6.61
C LEU A 77 -3.65 6.41 5.15
N LEU A 78 -3.11 5.61 4.23
CA LEU A 78 -3.12 5.91 2.80
C LEU A 78 -4.56 5.97 2.26
N ALA A 79 -5.42 5.02 2.62
CA ALA A 79 -6.82 5.02 2.22
C ALA A 79 -7.55 6.30 2.69
N LEU A 80 -7.33 6.71 3.95
CA LEU A 80 -7.87 7.96 4.49
C LEU A 80 -7.32 9.20 3.75
N THR A 81 -6.03 9.20 3.42
CA THR A 81 -5.36 10.29 2.71
C THR A 81 -5.93 10.46 1.30
N LEU A 82 -6.14 9.36 0.57
CA LEU A 82 -6.77 9.35 -0.75
C LEU A 82 -8.23 9.86 -0.68
N ALA A 83 -9.00 9.39 0.29
CA ALA A 83 -10.40 9.81 0.48
C ALA A 83 -10.54 11.30 0.84
N GLU A 84 -9.56 11.87 1.56
CA GLU A 84 -9.50 13.30 1.83
C GLU A 84 -9.00 14.12 0.64
N ALA A 85 -8.02 13.60 -0.10
CA ALA A 85 -7.54 14.24 -1.31
C ALA A 85 -8.68 14.44 -2.32
N ALA A 86 -9.55 13.43 -2.48
CA ALA A 86 -10.72 13.53 -3.37
C ALA A 86 -11.63 14.71 -3.03
N ARG A 87 -11.81 14.99 -1.73
CA ARG A 87 -12.61 16.13 -1.25
C ARG A 87 -11.86 17.46 -1.39
N ALA A 88 -10.56 17.47 -1.18
CA ALA A 88 -9.72 18.67 -1.27
C ALA A 88 -9.53 19.15 -2.72
N LEU A 89 -9.47 18.21 -3.67
CA LEU A 89 -9.25 18.46 -5.10
C LEU A 89 -10.54 18.74 -5.88
N ALA A 90 -11.71 18.55 -5.27
CA ALA A 90 -12.99 18.82 -5.91
C ALA A 90 -13.13 20.30 -6.31
N GLY A 91 -13.23 20.56 -7.63
CA GLY A 91 -13.74 21.82 -8.19
C GLY A 91 -12.81 22.67 -9.05
N GLU A 92 -11.54 22.33 -9.24
CA GLU A 92 -10.67 22.92 -10.29
C GLU A 92 -9.30 22.24 -10.23
N GLY A 93 -8.95 21.49 -11.27
CA GLY A 93 -7.65 20.83 -11.41
C GLY A 93 -6.87 21.42 -12.58
N ASP A 94 -5.61 21.74 -12.35
CA ASP A 94 -4.64 21.87 -13.44
C ASP A 94 -4.59 20.53 -14.17
N ALA A 95 -4.95 20.53 -15.46
CA ALA A 95 -5.08 19.31 -16.25
C ALA A 95 -3.78 18.49 -16.28
N ALA A 96 -2.62 19.14 -16.24
CA ALA A 96 -1.33 18.47 -16.19
C ALA A 96 -1.09 17.79 -14.84
N ALA A 97 -1.42 18.47 -13.74
CA ALA A 97 -1.28 17.92 -12.40
C ALA A 97 -2.22 16.72 -12.17
N VAL A 98 -3.43 16.77 -12.71
CA VAL A 98 -4.36 15.65 -12.64
C VAL A 98 -3.92 14.49 -13.54
N ALA A 99 -3.46 14.75 -14.77
CA ALA A 99 -2.92 13.68 -15.62
C ALA A 99 -1.77 12.92 -14.95
N ALA A 100 -0.81 13.65 -14.37
CA ALA A 100 0.29 13.04 -13.61
C ALA A 100 -0.19 12.25 -12.38
N HIS A 101 -1.26 12.71 -11.72
CA HIS A 101 -1.86 11.97 -10.61
C HIS A 101 -2.59 10.70 -11.06
N LEU A 102 -3.30 10.74 -12.19
CA LEU A 102 -3.97 9.58 -12.77
C LEU A 102 -2.96 8.49 -13.13
N ASP A 103 -1.80 8.87 -13.71
CA ASP A 103 -0.71 7.94 -14.00
C ASP A 103 -0.13 7.32 -12.72
N ALA A 104 0.13 8.14 -11.70
CA ALA A 104 0.57 7.66 -10.38
C ALA A 104 -0.49 6.75 -9.72
N GLY A 105 -1.77 7.01 -9.95
CA GLY A 105 -2.89 6.20 -9.49
C GLY A 105 -2.91 4.81 -10.11
N ILE A 106 -2.55 4.66 -11.39
CA ILE A 106 -2.40 3.34 -12.03
C ILE A 106 -1.29 2.55 -11.35
N ALA A 107 -0.12 3.16 -11.15
CA ALA A 107 0.99 2.51 -10.47
C ALA A 107 0.62 2.06 -9.03
N LEU A 108 -0.17 2.87 -8.31
CA LEU A 108 -0.68 2.50 -6.99
C LEU A 108 -1.65 1.31 -7.03
N LEU A 109 -2.53 1.24 -8.02
CA LEU A 109 -3.44 0.11 -8.20
C LEU A 109 -2.67 -1.17 -8.55
N ASP A 110 -1.65 -1.07 -9.39
CA ASP A 110 -0.74 -2.18 -9.70
C ASP A 110 0.02 -2.65 -8.45
N ALA A 111 0.46 -1.72 -7.60
CA ALA A 111 1.04 -2.06 -6.30
C ALA A 111 0.05 -2.80 -5.40
N CYS A 112 -1.21 -2.36 -5.32
CA CYS A 112 -2.25 -3.06 -4.56
C CYS A 112 -2.47 -4.49 -5.09
N ASN A 113 -2.51 -4.67 -6.42
CA ASN A 113 -2.65 -5.98 -7.05
C ASN A 113 -1.46 -6.88 -6.74
N ALA A 114 -0.23 -6.35 -6.83
CA ALA A 114 0.99 -7.08 -6.53
C ALA A 114 1.06 -7.51 -5.06
N ILE A 115 0.67 -6.62 -4.13
CA ILE A 115 0.56 -6.92 -2.70
C ILE A 115 -0.48 -8.02 -2.48
N THR A 116 -1.68 -7.89 -3.06
CA THR A 116 -2.75 -8.90 -2.95
C THR A 116 -2.29 -10.27 -3.45
N ALA A 117 -1.62 -10.32 -4.60
CA ALA A 117 -1.04 -11.55 -5.12
C ALA A 117 0.01 -12.15 -4.17
N ARG A 118 0.81 -11.31 -3.50
CA ARG A 118 1.78 -11.75 -2.49
C ARG A 118 1.09 -12.31 -1.25
N LEU A 119 0.02 -11.67 -0.76
CA LEU A 119 -0.80 -12.18 0.35
C LEU A 119 -1.44 -13.52 0.02
N GLU A 120 -1.96 -13.70 -1.19
CA GLU A 120 -2.53 -14.97 -1.65
C GLU A 120 -1.49 -16.09 -1.70
N ARG A 121 -0.25 -15.80 -2.11
CA ARG A 121 0.85 -16.76 -2.02
C ARG A 121 1.12 -17.17 -0.58
N LEU A 122 1.14 -16.22 0.37
CA LEU A 122 1.32 -16.51 1.80
C LEU A 122 0.16 -17.35 2.37
N ARG A 123 -1.09 -17.03 2.00
CA ARG A 123 -2.28 -17.82 2.37
C ARG A 123 -2.20 -19.26 1.86
N ARG A 124 -1.77 -19.45 0.60
CA ARG A 124 -1.56 -20.79 0.01
C ARG A 124 -0.47 -21.58 0.73
N ARG A 125 0.69 -20.96 1.01
CA ARG A 125 1.77 -21.59 1.79
C ARG A 125 1.25 -22.05 3.16
N ARG A 126 0.56 -21.16 3.86
CA ARG A 126 -0.07 -21.45 5.16
C ARG A 126 -1.05 -22.63 5.09
N LEU A 127 -1.88 -22.70 4.05
CA LEU A 127 -2.82 -23.80 3.87
C LEU A 127 -2.11 -25.16 3.83
N LEU A 128 -0.99 -25.26 3.12
CA LEU A 128 -0.18 -26.48 3.06
C LEU A 128 0.40 -26.84 4.44
N ALA A 129 0.84 -25.86 5.24
CA ALA A 129 1.30 -26.11 6.60
C ALA A 129 0.17 -26.61 7.52
N ARG A 130 -1.02 -26.00 7.45
CA ARG A 130 -2.19 -26.49 8.21
C ARG A 130 -2.60 -27.89 7.79
N PHE A 131 -2.54 -28.19 6.50
CA PHE A 131 -2.78 -29.54 6.00
C PHE A 131 -1.75 -30.55 6.54
N ALA A 132 -0.46 -30.19 6.54
CA ALA A 132 0.58 -31.01 7.15
C ALA A 132 0.32 -31.23 8.66
N LEU A 133 -0.06 -30.20 9.41
CA LEU A 133 -0.43 -30.33 10.82
C LEU A 133 -1.56 -31.35 11.06
N HIS A 134 -2.63 -31.29 10.25
CA HIS A 134 -3.70 -32.27 10.34
C HIS A 134 -3.24 -33.71 10.06
N LEU A 135 -2.22 -33.88 9.20
CA LEU A 135 -1.67 -35.19 8.88
C LEU A 135 -0.72 -35.73 9.96
N VAL A 136 -0.05 -34.85 10.71
CA VAL A 136 0.90 -35.23 11.78
C VAL A 136 0.21 -35.92 12.95
N VAL A 137 -1.08 -35.63 13.19
CA VAL A 137 -1.91 -36.24 14.24
C VAL A 137 -1.95 -37.76 14.15
N SER A 138 -1.82 -38.33 12.95
CA SER A 138 -1.77 -39.77 12.74
C SER A 138 -0.36 -40.23 12.37
N PRO A 139 0.20 -41.28 12.99
CA PRO A 139 1.50 -41.82 12.60
C PRO A 139 1.54 -42.28 11.13
N ALA A 140 0.42 -42.80 10.60
CA ALA A 140 0.28 -43.17 9.19
C ALA A 140 0.26 -41.95 8.24
N GLY A 141 -0.07 -40.75 8.75
CA GLY A 141 -0.13 -39.51 8.00
C GLY A 141 1.22 -38.79 7.87
N ARG A 142 2.22 -39.13 8.68
CA ARG A 142 3.52 -38.42 8.75
C ARG A 142 4.27 -38.40 7.42
N GLY A 143 4.23 -39.48 6.64
CA GLY A 143 4.83 -39.51 5.30
C GLY A 143 4.18 -38.49 4.35
N ARG A 144 2.85 -38.34 4.42
CA ARG A 144 2.12 -37.32 3.66
C ARG A 144 2.35 -35.91 4.19
N ALA A 145 2.52 -35.75 5.50
CA ALA A 145 2.88 -34.47 6.09
C ALA A 145 4.23 -33.98 5.56
N ARG A 146 5.25 -34.86 5.51
CA ARG A 146 6.55 -34.54 4.88
C ARG A 146 6.40 -34.13 3.43
N ALA A 147 5.62 -34.87 2.64
CA ALA A 147 5.37 -34.54 1.23
C ALA A 147 4.67 -33.17 1.06
N ALA A 148 3.73 -32.83 1.95
CA ALA A 148 3.04 -31.54 1.93
C ALA A 148 3.97 -30.37 2.32
N LEU A 149 4.89 -30.58 3.27
CA LEU A 149 5.91 -29.60 3.61
C LEU A 149 6.93 -29.44 2.48
N ALA A 150 7.33 -30.53 1.82
CA ALA A 150 8.19 -30.47 0.64
C ALA A 150 7.55 -29.72 -0.53
N ASP A 151 6.26 -29.97 -0.87
CA ASP A 151 5.55 -29.22 -1.92
C ASP A 151 5.40 -27.72 -1.58
N ARG A 152 5.32 -27.37 -0.29
CA ARG A 152 5.35 -25.98 0.14
C ARG A 152 6.68 -25.31 -0.21
N ASP A 153 7.79 -26.00 0.00
CA ASP A 153 9.15 -25.48 -0.17
C ASP A 153 9.63 -25.53 -1.63
N ASP A 154 9.21 -26.54 -2.41
CA ASP A 154 9.49 -26.63 -3.85
C ASP A 154 8.81 -25.48 -4.62
N ARG A 155 7.63 -25.05 -4.19
CA ARG A 155 6.93 -23.88 -4.76
C ARG A 155 7.56 -22.54 -4.39
N THR A 156 8.35 -22.48 -3.32
CA THR A 156 9.23 -21.33 -3.04
C THR A 156 10.54 -21.39 -3.82
N SER A 157 10.97 -22.59 -4.19
CA SER A 157 12.19 -22.87 -4.97
C SER A 157 11.93 -22.87 -6.48
N SER A 158 10.74 -22.45 -6.93
CA SER A 158 10.46 -22.17 -8.34
C SER A 158 11.63 -21.36 -8.93
N PRO A 159 12.18 -21.75 -10.09
CA PRO A 159 13.43 -21.16 -10.63
C PRO A 159 13.34 -19.65 -10.89
N SER A 160 12.13 -19.07 -10.85
CA SER A 160 11.88 -17.65 -10.85
C SER A 160 11.43 -17.16 -9.47
N PRO A 161 12.20 -16.28 -8.80
CA PRO A 161 11.73 -15.61 -7.59
C PRO A 161 10.44 -14.84 -7.89
N PRO A 162 9.55 -14.65 -6.90
CA PRO A 162 8.35 -13.84 -7.11
C PRO A 162 8.77 -12.45 -7.60
N PRO A 163 8.06 -11.87 -8.58
CA PRO A 163 8.44 -10.55 -9.10
C PRO A 163 8.51 -9.54 -7.94
N PRO A 164 9.47 -8.59 -8.01
CA PRO A 164 9.60 -7.56 -7.00
C PRO A 164 8.29 -6.77 -6.92
N LEU A 165 7.95 -6.32 -5.72
CA LEU A 165 6.82 -5.41 -5.57
C LEU A 165 7.16 -4.10 -6.28
N PRO A 166 6.21 -3.49 -7.02
CA PRO A 166 6.48 -2.27 -7.76
C PRO A 166 6.84 -1.16 -6.77
N SER A 167 7.91 -0.43 -7.09
CA SER A 167 8.27 0.79 -6.38
C SER A 167 7.47 1.97 -6.93
N LEU A 168 7.02 2.83 -6.03
CA LEU A 168 6.40 4.10 -6.39
C LEU A 168 7.42 5.20 -6.13
N PRO A 169 8.10 5.73 -7.16
CA PRO A 169 9.08 6.78 -6.97
C PRO A 169 8.40 8.03 -6.42
N PHE A 170 9.11 8.72 -5.52
CA PHE A 170 8.69 10.02 -5.01
C PHE A 170 9.81 11.03 -5.19
N ASP A 171 9.61 11.93 -6.14
CA ASP A 171 10.45 13.10 -6.32
C ASP A 171 9.78 14.30 -5.65
N GLN A 172 10.44 14.85 -4.63
CA GLN A 172 9.96 16.06 -3.99
C GLN A 172 10.07 17.24 -4.97
N PRO A 173 8.95 17.89 -5.34
CA PRO A 173 9.02 19.05 -6.22
C PRO A 173 9.69 20.23 -5.50
N ARG A 174 10.46 21.02 -6.26
CA ARG A 174 11.18 22.19 -5.76
C ARG A 174 10.36 23.47 -5.98
N GLY A 175 10.36 24.36 -5.00
CA GLY A 175 9.71 25.67 -5.09
C GLY A 175 8.33 25.75 -4.46
N ARG A 176 7.64 26.89 -4.64
CA ARG A 176 6.30 27.10 -4.07
C ARG A 176 5.25 26.31 -4.83
N LEU A 177 4.50 25.49 -4.09
CA LEU A 177 3.38 24.71 -4.63
C LEU A 177 2.05 25.41 -4.40
N TYR A 178 1.16 25.30 -5.39
CA TYR A 178 -0.25 25.64 -5.24
C TYR A 178 -0.97 24.58 -4.39
N ALA A 179 -2.15 24.93 -3.88
CA ALA A 179 -2.94 24.11 -2.96
C ALA A 179 -3.18 22.67 -3.45
N ALA A 180 -3.63 22.48 -4.69
CA ALA A 180 -3.87 21.14 -5.27
C ALA A 180 -2.57 20.33 -5.40
N ALA A 181 -1.49 20.97 -5.87
CA ALA A 181 -0.18 20.32 -5.99
C ALA A 181 0.36 19.86 -4.63
N ARG A 182 0.13 20.61 -3.54
CA ARG A 182 0.51 20.19 -2.18
C ARG A 182 -0.20 18.90 -1.76
N VAL A 183 -1.51 18.80 -2.02
CA VAL A 183 -2.30 17.59 -1.73
C VAL A 183 -1.79 16.40 -2.52
N LEU A 184 -1.52 16.57 -3.81
CA LEU A 184 -0.99 15.51 -4.68
C LEU A 184 0.40 15.04 -4.24
N VAL A 185 1.29 15.97 -3.85
CA VAL A 185 2.61 15.64 -3.30
C VAL A 185 2.50 14.79 -2.05
N ALA A 186 1.59 15.13 -1.14
CA ALA A 186 1.35 14.36 0.06
C ALA A 186 0.81 12.95 -0.24
N VAL A 187 -0.13 12.83 -1.17
CA VAL A 187 -0.64 11.51 -1.63
C VAL A 187 0.49 10.67 -2.23
N ASN A 188 1.31 11.26 -3.10
CA ASN A 188 2.44 10.56 -3.72
C ASN A 188 3.49 10.13 -2.69
N ALA A 189 3.81 11.00 -1.71
CA ALA A 189 4.74 10.68 -0.63
C ALA A 189 4.25 9.50 0.22
N VAL A 190 2.98 9.50 0.63
CA VAL A 190 2.40 8.42 1.44
C VAL A 190 2.27 7.14 0.62
N SER A 191 1.91 7.23 -0.66
CA SER A 191 1.84 6.08 -1.56
C SER A 191 3.22 5.43 -1.75
N SER A 192 4.25 6.25 -1.97
CA SER A 192 5.65 5.82 -2.04
C SER A 192 6.11 5.14 -0.76
N LEU A 193 5.78 5.72 0.40
CA LEU A 193 6.11 5.14 1.69
C LEU A 193 5.42 3.78 1.90
N ALA A 194 4.16 3.65 1.52
CA ALA A 194 3.42 2.40 1.61
C ALA A 194 3.98 1.32 0.68
N ALA A 195 4.36 1.69 -0.55
CA ALA A 195 5.00 0.77 -1.50
C ALA A 195 6.37 0.30 -1.00
N ALA A 196 7.20 1.21 -0.48
CA ALA A 196 8.50 0.88 0.12
C ALA A 196 8.32 -0.05 1.34
N ALA A 197 7.40 0.27 2.25
CA ALA A 197 7.11 -0.59 3.39
C ALA A 197 6.62 -1.98 2.96
N ALA A 198 5.74 -2.07 1.96
CA ALA A 198 5.27 -3.35 1.43
C ALA A 198 6.41 -4.16 0.80
N ALA A 199 7.27 -3.51 0.01
CA ALA A 199 8.45 -4.12 -0.59
C ALA A 199 9.41 -4.68 0.49
N ALA A 200 9.68 -3.90 1.53
CA ALA A 200 10.55 -4.33 2.61
C ALA A 200 9.96 -5.49 3.43
N VAL A 201 8.66 -5.43 3.76
CA VAL A 201 8.00 -6.41 4.65
C VAL A 201 7.62 -7.70 3.92
N LEU A 202 7.22 -7.63 2.65
CA LEU A 202 6.71 -8.78 1.90
C LEU A 202 7.67 -9.27 0.80
N GLY A 203 8.64 -8.45 0.42
CA GLY A 203 9.59 -8.71 -0.67
C GLY A 203 10.87 -9.42 -0.22
N GLY A 204 11.23 -9.34 1.07
CA GLY A 204 12.40 -10.03 1.63
C GLY A 204 13.74 -9.30 1.43
N ASP A 205 13.76 -8.10 0.85
CA ASP A 205 14.96 -7.26 0.69
C ASP A 205 14.81 -5.93 1.43
N ALA A 206 14.75 -6.01 2.76
CA ALA A 206 14.64 -4.84 3.62
C ALA A 206 15.86 -3.91 3.54
N LEU A 207 17.05 -4.45 3.21
CA LEU A 207 18.31 -3.69 3.13
C LEU A 207 18.43 -2.91 1.81
N GLY A 208 17.92 -3.45 0.70
CA GLY A 208 17.89 -2.77 -0.60
C GLY A 208 16.74 -1.76 -0.76
N THR A 209 15.78 -1.74 0.16
CA THR A 209 14.60 -0.88 0.03
C THR A 209 14.89 0.56 0.49
N ALA A 210 14.84 1.51 -0.44
CA ALA A 210 14.96 2.93 -0.14
C ALA A 210 13.63 3.51 0.37
N PHE A 211 13.63 4.01 1.62
CA PHE A 211 12.47 4.69 2.19
C PHE A 211 12.46 6.17 1.82
N PRO A 212 11.34 6.73 1.32
CA PRO A 212 11.26 8.13 0.93
C PRO A 212 11.42 9.05 2.13
N ARG A 213 12.00 10.24 1.87
CA ARG A 213 12.19 11.33 2.83
C ARG A 213 11.68 12.64 2.24
N VAL A 214 11.16 13.50 3.10
CA VAL A 214 10.74 14.86 2.70
C VAL A 214 11.64 15.88 3.37
N SER A 215 12.27 16.73 2.56
CA SER A 215 13.16 17.79 3.01
C SER A 215 12.42 19.12 3.15
N GLY A 216 12.86 19.99 4.06
CA GLY A 216 12.31 21.34 4.23
C GLY A 216 11.07 21.41 5.11
N SER A 217 10.83 22.59 5.68
CA SER A 217 9.76 22.88 6.65
C SER A 217 8.44 23.34 6.00
N ASP A 218 8.35 23.32 4.68
CA ASP A 218 7.20 23.84 3.92
C ASP A 218 5.92 22.99 4.10
N PHE A 219 6.08 21.76 4.58
CA PHE A 219 4.99 20.83 4.85
C PHE A 219 4.91 20.50 6.34
N PRO A 220 3.78 20.78 7.03
CA PRO A 220 3.65 20.51 8.46
C PRO A 220 3.62 19.00 8.78
N TRP A 221 3.46 18.16 7.76
CA TRP A 221 3.50 16.70 7.85
C TRP A 221 4.89 16.12 7.53
N ALA A 222 5.88 16.91 7.09
CA ALA A 222 7.21 16.38 6.72
C ALA A 222 7.97 15.73 7.88
N GLU A 223 7.99 16.38 9.04
CA GLU A 223 8.63 15.84 10.26
C GLU A 223 7.98 14.52 10.70
N PRO A 224 6.65 14.43 10.92
CA PRO A 224 6.05 13.17 11.34
C PRO A 224 6.11 12.10 10.24
N PHE A 225 6.10 12.49 8.96
CA PHE A 225 6.35 11.57 7.85
C PHE A 225 7.75 10.95 7.94
N ASN A 226 8.78 11.76 8.13
CA ASN A 226 10.15 11.28 8.28
C ASN A 226 10.31 10.41 9.52
N ALA A 227 9.62 10.72 10.63
CA ALA A 227 9.63 9.88 11.81
C ALA A 227 9.02 8.49 11.52
N VAL A 228 7.86 8.43 10.87
CA VAL A 228 7.23 7.15 10.45
C VAL A 228 8.12 6.39 9.47
N SER A 229 8.67 7.07 8.45
CA SER A 229 9.60 6.49 7.46
C SER A 229 10.83 5.87 8.14
N SER A 230 11.38 6.54 9.14
CA SER A 230 12.51 6.01 9.91
C SER A 230 12.14 4.77 10.72
N GLN A 231 11.02 4.81 11.44
CA GLN A 231 10.59 3.65 12.23
C GLN A 231 10.25 2.44 11.35
N LEU A 232 9.64 2.64 10.18
CA LEU A 232 9.36 1.56 9.23
C LEU A 232 10.64 0.94 8.69
N SER A 233 11.64 1.76 8.34
CA SER A 233 12.94 1.28 7.90
C SER A 233 13.63 0.45 9.00
N THR A 234 13.65 0.94 10.25
CA THR A 234 14.19 0.18 11.38
C THR A 234 13.40 -1.11 11.63
N LEU A 235 12.07 -1.05 11.58
CA LEU A 235 11.20 -2.22 11.78
C LEU A 235 11.44 -3.30 10.73
N ALA A 236 11.68 -2.90 9.47
CA ALA A 236 11.98 -3.82 8.39
C ALA A 236 13.36 -4.47 8.50
N ILE A 237 14.36 -3.74 9.02
CA ILE A 237 15.73 -4.28 9.24
C ILE A 237 15.79 -5.17 10.48
N CYS A 238 15.17 -4.73 11.59
CA CYS A 238 15.23 -5.39 12.90
C CYS A 238 14.50 -6.73 12.95
N ASN A 239 13.44 -6.88 12.16
CA ASN A 239 12.56 -8.03 12.28
C ASN A 239 12.79 -8.96 11.09
N ALA A 240 13.37 -10.14 11.35
CA ALA A 240 13.11 -11.31 10.52
C ALA A 240 11.59 -11.36 10.32
N SER A 241 11.15 -11.38 9.07
CA SER A 241 9.75 -11.14 8.76
C SER A 241 8.90 -12.14 9.55
N GLU A 242 7.69 -11.75 9.96
CA GLU A 242 6.79 -12.67 10.68
C GLU A 242 6.55 -13.98 9.88
N VAL A 243 6.73 -13.90 8.56
CA VAL A 243 6.73 -15.01 7.63
C VAL A 243 7.94 -15.93 7.82
N ASP A 244 9.15 -15.38 7.99
CA ASP A 244 10.38 -16.14 8.26
C ASP A 244 10.27 -16.93 9.57
N ALA A 245 9.70 -16.33 10.63
CA ALA A 245 9.51 -17.02 11.90
C ALA A 245 8.59 -18.25 11.80
N ILE A 246 7.63 -18.23 10.86
CA ILE A 246 6.77 -19.39 10.55
C ILE A 246 7.53 -20.41 9.72
N ASP A 247 8.31 -19.96 8.75
CA ASP A 247 9.14 -20.83 7.92
C ASP A 247 10.16 -21.58 8.79
N GLU A 248 10.79 -20.93 9.76
CA GLU A 248 11.63 -21.58 10.77
C GLU A 248 10.88 -22.59 11.63
N ALA A 249 9.66 -22.25 12.08
CA ALA A 249 8.85 -23.17 12.88
C ALA A 249 8.46 -24.43 12.08
N ILE A 250 8.16 -24.26 10.80
CA ILE A 250 7.86 -25.36 9.88
C ILE A 250 9.11 -26.18 9.58
N GLN A 251 10.26 -25.55 9.41
CA GLN A 251 11.53 -26.26 9.22
C GLN A 251 11.90 -27.07 10.47
N ARG A 252 11.63 -26.55 11.67
CA ARG A 252 11.76 -27.30 12.93
C ARG A 252 10.82 -28.50 12.96
N LEU A 253 9.54 -28.33 12.58
CA LEU A 253 8.59 -29.44 12.47
C LEU A 253 9.05 -30.52 11.47
N ALA A 254 9.53 -30.12 10.29
CA ALA A 254 10.08 -31.03 9.28
C ALA A 254 11.29 -31.82 9.84
N SER A 255 12.19 -31.12 10.53
CA SER A 255 13.37 -31.74 11.14
C SER A 255 13.02 -32.80 12.19
N VAL A 256 12.00 -32.53 13.02
CA VAL A 256 11.50 -33.52 14.00
C VAL A 256 10.86 -34.71 13.30
N LEU A 257 10.14 -34.48 12.20
CA LEU A 257 9.56 -35.56 11.40
C LEU A 257 10.64 -36.46 10.76
N ASP A 258 11.82 -35.94 10.45
CA ASP A 258 12.91 -36.69 9.78
C ASP A 258 13.86 -37.40 10.73
N GLY A 259 13.70 -37.22 12.05
CA GLY A 259 14.54 -37.84 13.08
C GLY A 259 14.63 -39.37 12.95
N LYS A 260 15.86 -39.88 12.78
CA LYS A 260 16.16 -41.32 12.81
C LYS A 260 16.11 -41.83 14.25
N GLY A 261 15.05 -42.55 14.62
CA GLY A 261 14.94 -43.18 15.95
C GLY A 261 13.54 -43.33 16.53
N GLY A 262 12.49 -42.96 15.78
CA GLY A 262 11.16 -42.75 16.32
C GLY A 262 11.04 -41.28 16.73
N ALA A 263 10.00 -40.62 16.24
CA ALA A 263 9.77 -39.22 16.58
C ALA A 263 9.53 -39.13 18.09
N ASP A 264 10.31 -38.30 18.78
CA ASP A 264 9.95 -37.87 20.13
C ASP A 264 8.57 -37.21 20.02
N GLU A 265 7.54 -37.92 20.47
CA GLU A 265 6.14 -37.48 20.37
C GLU A 265 5.92 -36.17 21.14
N ALA A 266 6.69 -35.92 22.20
CA ALA A 266 6.63 -34.66 22.93
C ALA A 266 7.24 -33.50 22.11
N ALA A 267 8.40 -33.72 21.49
CA ALA A 267 9.00 -32.73 20.59
C ALA A 267 8.14 -32.48 19.35
N LEU A 268 7.51 -33.53 18.80
CA LEU A 268 6.60 -33.42 17.66
C LEU A 268 5.34 -32.64 18.03
N GLY A 269 4.76 -32.91 19.20
CA GLY A 269 3.62 -32.16 19.74
C GLY A 269 3.96 -30.68 19.96
N ALA A 270 5.11 -30.39 20.57
CA ALA A 270 5.56 -29.02 20.80
C ALA A 270 5.81 -28.25 19.48
N ALA A 271 6.46 -28.89 18.50
CA ALA A 271 6.70 -28.28 17.19
C ALA A 271 5.38 -28.05 16.43
N ALA A 272 4.46 -29.00 16.45
CA ALA A 272 3.14 -28.87 15.82
C ALA A 272 2.32 -27.72 16.45
N GLN A 273 2.31 -27.63 17.78
CA GLN A 273 1.61 -26.58 18.51
C GLN A 273 2.17 -25.19 18.22
N GLU A 274 3.49 -25.05 18.11
CA GLU A 274 4.10 -23.76 17.75
C GLU A 274 3.76 -23.34 16.32
N VAL A 275 3.77 -24.28 15.35
CA VAL A 275 3.34 -23.99 13.97
C VAL A 275 1.86 -23.60 13.94
N GLU A 276 1.00 -24.32 14.67
CA GLU A 276 -0.43 -24.01 14.76
C GLU A 276 -0.65 -22.58 15.26
N ARG A 277 -0.12 -22.25 16.45
CA ARG A 277 -0.22 -20.91 17.05
C ARG A 277 0.26 -19.82 16.10
N ARG A 278 1.43 -20.00 15.49
CA ARG A 278 2.00 -19.01 14.55
C ARG A 278 1.16 -18.85 13.28
N THR A 279 0.60 -19.94 12.75
CA THR A 279 -0.26 -19.88 11.56
C THR A 279 -1.59 -19.19 11.83
N GLU A 280 -2.15 -19.31 13.03
CA GLU A 280 -3.37 -18.59 13.45
C GLU A 280 -3.12 -17.09 13.58
N GLU A 281 -2.04 -16.70 14.27
CA GLU A 281 -1.65 -15.29 14.40
C GLU A 281 -1.40 -14.65 13.03
N LEU A 282 -0.67 -15.34 12.14
CA LEU A 282 -0.45 -14.86 10.78
C LEU A 282 -1.77 -14.74 10.01
N THR A 283 -2.74 -15.62 10.24
CA THR A 283 -4.04 -15.55 9.55
C THR A 283 -4.74 -14.25 9.84
N ALA A 284 -4.91 -13.90 11.12
CA ALA A 284 -5.55 -12.66 11.51
C ALA A 284 -4.82 -11.43 10.94
N ARG A 285 -3.49 -11.45 10.91
CA ARG A 285 -2.67 -10.34 10.37
C ARG A 285 -2.77 -10.21 8.85
N LEU A 286 -2.74 -11.32 8.11
CA LEU A 286 -2.90 -11.32 6.66
C LEU A 286 -4.30 -10.85 6.25
N ASP A 287 -5.33 -11.25 6.99
CA ASP A 287 -6.71 -10.84 6.70
C ASP A 287 -6.89 -9.33 6.97
N ARG A 288 -6.38 -8.83 8.10
CA ARG A 288 -6.39 -7.38 8.38
C ARG A 288 -5.63 -6.58 7.33
N LEU A 289 -4.47 -7.05 6.88
CA LEU A 289 -3.70 -6.38 5.83
C LEU A 289 -4.44 -6.42 4.48
N SER A 290 -5.06 -7.55 4.14
CA SER A 290 -5.89 -7.69 2.95
C SER A 290 -7.04 -6.69 2.94
N ASP A 291 -7.73 -6.51 4.07
CA ASP A 291 -8.81 -5.53 4.19
C ASP A 291 -8.32 -4.09 4.04
N ALA A 292 -7.16 -3.77 4.63
CA ALA A 292 -6.55 -2.44 4.52
C ALA A 292 -6.13 -2.13 3.07
N VAL A 293 -5.50 -3.08 2.37
CA VAL A 293 -5.13 -2.94 0.94
C VAL A 293 -6.38 -2.78 0.06
N ASN A 294 -7.45 -3.54 0.34
CA ASN A 294 -8.74 -3.37 -0.34
C ASN A 294 -9.36 -1.99 -0.06
N GLY A 295 -9.11 -1.42 1.12
CA GLY A 295 -9.45 -0.04 1.47
C GLY A 295 -8.71 0.97 0.59
N VAL A 296 -7.39 0.81 0.45
CA VAL A 296 -6.55 1.65 -0.43
C VAL A 296 -7.04 1.57 -1.87
N PHE A 297 -7.27 0.37 -2.40
CA PHE A 297 -7.73 0.16 -3.77
C PHE A 297 -9.05 0.89 -4.05
N ARG A 298 -10.03 0.76 -3.14
CA ARG A 298 -11.31 1.48 -3.24
C ARG A 298 -11.16 2.99 -3.15
N ALA A 299 -10.30 3.49 -2.25
CA ALA A 299 -10.05 4.92 -2.10
C ALA A 299 -9.35 5.51 -3.32
N ALA A 300 -8.37 4.80 -3.90
CA ALA A 300 -7.67 5.20 -5.11
C ALA A 300 -8.62 5.27 -6.31
N LEU A 301 -9.50 4.26 -6.49
CA LEU A 301 -10.55 4.30 -7.51
C LEU A 301 -11.54 5.45 -7.27
N GLY A 302 -11.92 5.71 -6.01
CA GLY A 302 -12.80 6.82 -5.65
C GLY A 302 -12.21 8.18 -6.02
N LEU A 303 -10.93 8.41 -5.71
CA LEU A 303 -10.20 9.62 -6.07
C LEU A 303 -10.13 9.81 -7.59
N ARG A 304 -9.72 8.76 -8.32
CA ARG A 304 -9.68 8.76 -9.79
C ARG A 304 -11.04 9.07 -10.41
N ASN A 305 -12.11 8.46 -9.90
CA ASN A 305 -13.47 8.70 -10.40
C ASN A 305 -13.95 10.12 -10.11
N ALA A 306 -13.60 10.68 -8.94
CA ALA A 306 -13.93 12.06 -8.59
C ALA A 306 -13.24 13.06 -9.54
N GLU A 307 -11.97 12.81 -9.87
CA GLU A 307 -11.24 13.62 -10.83
C GLU A 307 -11.81 13.50 -12.25
N LEU A 308 -12.03 12.27 -12.75
CA LEU A 308 -12.66 12.07 -14.06
C LEU A 308 -14.04 12.72 -14.16
N GLY A 309 -14.85 12.63 -13.10
CA GLY A 309 -16.15 13.30 -13.01
C GLY A 309 -16.03 14.83 -13.12
N ALA A 310 -15.01 15.42 -12.49
CA ALA A 310 -14.74 16.85 -12.60
C ALA A 310 -14.32 17.26 -14.03
N PHE A 311 -13.58 16.42 -14.76
CA PHE A 311 -13.26 16.67 -16.17
C PHE A 311 -14.47 16.56 -17.09
N MET A 312 -15.30 15.52 -16.92
CA MET A 312 -16.46 15.29 -17.78
C MET A 312 -17.58 16.31 -17.57
N ALA A 313 -17.72 16.87 -16.36
CA ALA A 313 -18.78 17.84 -16.05
C ALA A 313 -18.59 19.20 -16.76
N GLY A 314 -17.38 19.52 -17.23
CA GLY A 314 -17.05 20.81 -17.85
C GLY A 314 -17.28 22.03 -16.92
N PRO A 315 -16.81 23.24 -17.27
CA PRO A 315 -17.25 24.44 -16.59
C PRO A 315 -18.74 24.59 -16.89
N ALA A 316 -19.59 24.46 -15.86
CA ALA A 316 -21.04 24.53 -15.99
C ALA A 316 -21.45 25.70 -16.89
N GLY A 317 -21.95 25.36 -18.08
CA GLY A 317 -22.59 26.32 -18.97
C GLY A 317 -23.75 26.94 -18.21
N LYS A 318 -23.64 28.25 -17.95
CA LYS A 318 -24.76 29.05 -17.46
C LYS A 318 -25.82 29.04 -18.55
N THR A 319 -26.82 28.20 -18.43
CA THR A 319 -28.07 28.33 -19.19
C THR A 319 -28.77 29.58 -18.68
N GLY A 320 -28.65 30.66 -19.45
CA GLY A 320 -29.41 31.89 -19.23
C GLY A 320 -30.90 31.63 -19.47
N VAL A 321 -31.71 32.17 -18.56
CA VAL A 321 -33.10 32.56 -18.82
C VAL A 321 -33.07 34.01 -19.28
#